data_AF-A0A813ZMP0-F1
#
_entry.id   AF-A0A813ZMP0-F1
#
_cell.length_a   1.000
_cell.length_b   1.000
_cell.length_c   1.000
_cell.angle_alpha   90.00
_cell.angle_beta   90.00
_cell.angle_gamma   90.00
#
_symmetry.space_group_name_H-M   'P 1'
#
loop_
_entity.id
_entity.type
_entity.pdbx_description
1 polymer ?
#
loop_
_entity_poly.entity_id
_entity_poly.type
_entity_poly.pdbx_seq_one_letter_code
_entity_poly.pdbx_strand_id
1 'polypeptide(L)'
;MKNFDFGYNQIDFIQQEISRMILYVQKLSVKHNQLKFLPKELFGQPNAATTFLDISENLFSDDELNSIKATIKSKLPNIKVTY
;
A
#
# COMPACT_ATOMS: atom_id res chain seq x y z
N MET A 1 -15.77 -11.10 -0.99
CA MET A 1 -14.86 -9.94 -1.16
C MET A 1 -13.96 -9.87 0.08
N LYS A 2 -12.63 -9.96 -0.07
CA LYS A 2 -11.69 -9.90 1.06
C LYS A 2 -11.14 -8.48 1.19
N ASN A 3 -11.71 -7.71 2.11
CA ASN A 3 -11.27 -6.35 2.44
C ASN A 3 -10.54 -6.41 3.78
N PHE A 4 -9.37 -5.78 3.86
CA PHE A 4 -8.62 -5.64 5.10
C PHE A 4 -8.47 -4.15 5.40
N ASP A 5 -8.98 -3.75 6.57
CA ASP A 5 -8.90 -2.39 7.04
C ASP A 5 -8.10 -2.35 8.34
N PHE A 6 -6.90 -1.78 8.24
CA PHE A 6 -6.00 -1.46 9.34
C PHE A 6 -5.94 0.05 9.56
N GLY A 7 -6.94 0.78 9.08
CA GLY A 7 -7.00 2.22 9.26
C GLY A 7 -7.10 2.63 10.73
N TYR A 8 -6.71 3.86 11.05
CA TYR A 8 -6.80 4.43 12.40
C TYR A 8 -6.05 3.61 13.46
N ASN A 9 -4.84 3.17 13.12
CA ASN A 9 -3.95 2.48 14.04
C ASN A 9 -2.65 3.30 14.25
N GLN A 10 -1.68 2.69 14.93
CA GLN A 10 -0.37 3.27 15.20
C GLN A 10 0.74 2.53 14.45
N ILE A 11 0.43 1.96 13.29
CA ILE A 11 1.38 1.20 12.49
C ILE A 11 2.42 2.17 11.93
N ASP A 12 3.68 1.98 12.29
CA ASP A 12 4.82 2.79 11.86
C ASP A 12 5.70 2.07 10.83
N PHE A 13 5.58 0.75 10.71
CA PHE A 13 6.21 -0.05 9.65
C PHE A 13 5.36 -1.25 9.20
N ILE A 14 5.55 -1.67 7.95
CA ILE A 14 5.02 -2.93 7.40
C ILE A 14 6.20 -3.85 7.10
N GLN A 15 6.21 -5.04 7.71
CA GLN A 15 7.25 -6.04 7.46
C GLN A 15 7.15 -6.60 6.04
N GLN A 16 8.28 -6.99 5.44
CA GLN A 16 8.29 -7.46 4.04
C GLN A 16 7.37 -8.67 3.85
N GLU A 17 7.25 -9.54 4.85
CA GLU A 17 6.44 -10.76 4.85
C GLU A 17 4.95 -10.46 4.66
N ILE A 18 4.48 -9.35 5.24
CA ILE A 18 3.09 -8.89 5.15
C ILE A 18 2.77 -8.37 3.75
N SER A 19 3.79 -7.95 2.98
CA SER A 19 3.62 -7.45 1.62
C SER A 19 2.96 -8.46 0.68
N ARG A 20 3.06 -9.76 0.98
CA ARG A 20 2.41 -10.82 0.19
C ARG A 20 0.88 -10.84 0.37
N MET A 21 0.33 -10.18 1.39
CA MET A 21 -1.11 -10.10 1.59
C MET A 21 -1.83 -9.44 0.41
N ILE A 22 -1.16 -8.55 -0.32
CA ILE A 22 -1.70 -7.89 -1.53
C ILE A 22 -2.14 -8.90 -2.62
N LEU A 23 -1.60 -10.13 -2.59
CA LEU A 23 -1.97 -11.22 -3.50
C LEU A 23 -3.33 -11.84 -3.18
N TYR A 24 -3.85 -11.65 -1.96
CA TYR A 24 -5.03 -12.38 -1.47
C TYR A 24 -6.19 -11.47 -1.06
N VAL A 25 -5.98 -10.15 -1.06
CA VAL A 25 -6.97 -9.15 -0.65
C VAL A 25 -7.36 -8.29 -1.84
N GLN A 26 -8.61 -7.84 -1.89
CA GLN A 26 -9.11 -6.99 -2.98
C GLN A 26 -9.01 -5.49 -2.64
N LYS A 27 -9.17 -5.16 -1.36
CA LYS A 27 -8.99 -3.82 -0.82
C LYS A 27 -8.13 -3.90 0.43
N LEU A 28 -7.11 -3.04 0.51
CA LEU A 28 -6.27 -2.87 1.68
C LEU A 28 -6.29 -1.39 2.09
N SER A 29 -6.64 -1.12 3.34
CA SER A 29 -6.55 0.21 3.94
C SER A 29 -5.57 0.17 5.10
N VAL A 30 -4.59 1.08 5.08
CA VAL A 30 -3.70 1.42 6.20
C VAL A 30 -3.78 2.92 6.48
N LYS A 31 -4.94 3.52 6.16
CA LYS A 31 -5.23 4.93 6.32
C LYS A 31 -4.98 5.39 7.77
N HIS A 32 -4.54 6.64 7.99
CA HIS A 32 -4.43 7.21 9.35
C HIS A 32 -3.54 6.33 10.26
N ASN A 33 -2.28 6.17 9.84
CA ASN A 33 -1.23 5.45 10.56
C ASN A 33 0.04 6.31 10.59
N GLN A 34 1.17 5.74 11.01
CA GLN A 34 2.44 6.45 11.17
C GLN A 34 3.49 5.98 10.14
N LEU A 35 3.05 5.41 9.02
CA LEU A 35 3.94 4.87 7.99
C LEU A 35 4.71 6.00 7.31
N LYS A 36 6.02 5.82 7.20
CA LYS A 36 6.92 6.77 6.49
C LYS A 36 7.37 6.25 5.13
N PHE A 37 7.28 4.94 4.92
CA PHE A 37 7.66 4.25 3.69
C PHE A 37 6.81 2.99 3.52
N LEU A 38 6.71 2.50 2.30
CA LEU A 38 6.14 1.18 2.02
C LEU A 38 7.26 0.23 1.56
N PRO A 39 7.24 -1.04 1.97
CA PRO A 39 8.20 -2.01 1.48
C PRO A 39 8.10 -2.13 -0.04
N LYS A 40 9.23 -2.09 -0.75
CA LYS A 40 9.27 -2.17 -2.23
C LYS A 40 8.66 -3.48 -2.74
N GLU A 41 8.72 -4.52 -1.91
CA GLU A 41 8.15 -5.84 -2.10
C GLU A 41 6.62 -5.78 -2.27
N LEU A 42 5.94 -4.80 -1.66
CA LEU A 42 4.50 -4.57 -1.81
C LEU A 42 4.13 -4.32 -3.28
N PHE A 43 5.04 -3.69 -4.03
CA PHE A 43 4.84 -3.35 -5.44
C PHE A 43 5.58 -4.29 -6.41
N GLY A 44 6.28 -5.29 -5.89
CA GLY A 44 7.09 -6.22 -6.69
C GLY A 44 6.28 -7.35 -7.34
N GLN A 45 5.00 -7.49 -7.00
CA GLN A 45 4.19 -8.65 -7.36
C GLN A 45 3.19 -8.32 -8.49
N PRO A 46 3.42 -8.77 -9.73
CA PRO A 46 2.60 -8.39 -10.90
C PRO A 46 1.16 -8.93 -10.86
N ASN A 47 0.89 -9.92 -10.02
CA ASN A 47 -0.42 -10.59 -9.91
C ASN A 47 -1.16 -10.23 -8.60
N ALA A 48 -1.06 -8.97 -8.15
CA ALA A 48 -1.81 -8.51 -6.99
C ALA A 48 -3.33 -8.66 -7.24
N ALA A 49 -4.03 -9.34 -6.34
CA ALA A 49 -5.50 -9.37 -6.32
C ALA A 49 -6.08 -8.03 -5.84
N THR A 50 -5.25 -7.21 -5.18
CA THR A 50 -5.65 -5.90 -4.68
C THR A 50 -5.93 -4.96 -5.83
N THR A 51 -7.12 -4.37 -5.81
CA THR A 51 -7.57 -3.37 -6.78
C THR A 51 -7.61 -1.97 -6.18
N PHE A 52 -7.53 -1.88 -4.85
CA PHE A 52 -7.61 -0.63 -4.11
C PHE A 52 -6.67 -0.65 -2.90
N LEU A 53 -5.85 0.38 -2.78
CA LEU A 53 -4.93 0.60 -1.66
C LEU A 53 -5.14 2.02 -1.10
N ASP A 54 -5.49 2.13 0.17
CA ASP A 54 -5.57 3.42 0.86
C ASP A 54 -4.40 3.57 1.83
N ILE A 55 -3.51 4.52 1.54
CA ILE A 55 -2.35 4.84 2.37
C ILE A 55 -2.44 6.29 2.89
N SER A 56 -3.61 6.93 2.75
CA SER A 56 -3.80 8.33 3.13
C SER A 56 -3.63 8.58 4.63
N GLU A 57 -3.39 9.83 4.99
CA GLU A 57 -3.24 10.26 6.39
C GLU A 57 -2.09 9.51 7.11
N ASN A 58 -0.99 9.24 6.39
CA ASN A 58 0.26 8.70 6.94
C ASN A 58 1.37 9.76 6.95
N LEU A 59 2.60 9.35 7.26
CA LEU A 59 3.77 10.24 7.42
C LEU A 59 4.75 10.11 6.23
N PHE A 60 4.25 9.85 5.03
CA PHE A 60 5.07 9.80 3.82
C PHE A 60 5.60 11.19 3.46
N SER A 61 6.89 11.28 3.11
CA SER A 61 7.43 12.49 2.49
C SER A 61 6.93 12.63 1.05
N ASP A 62 7.02 13.84 0.49
CA ASP A 62 6.69 14.08 -0.93
C ASP A 62 7.53 13.19 -1.87
N ASP A 63 8.81 13.00 -1.56
CA ASP A 63 9.70 12.13 -2.32
C ASP A 63 9.22 10.68 -2.32
N GLU A 64 8.81 10.17 -1.16
CA GLU A 64 8.30 8.80 -1.04
C GLU A 64 6.95 8.65 -1.75
N LEU A 65 6.04 9.62 -1.62
CA LEU A 65 4.78 9.61 -2.37
C LEU A 65 5.03 9.61 -3.89
N ASN A 66 6.00 10.37 -4.38
CA ASN A 66 6.38 10.40 -5.79
C ASN A 66 6.96 9.05 -6.24
N SER A 67 7.81 8.43 -5.42
CA SER A 67 8.36 7.09 -5.64
C SER A 67 7.26 6.01 -5.72
N ILE A 68 6.31 6.03 -4.77
CA ILE A 68 5.16 5.11 -4.75
C ILE A 68 4.30 5.31 -6.00
N LYS A 69 3.94 6.56 -6.33
CA LYS A 69 3.15 6.88 -7.55
C LYS A 69 3.82 6.36 -8.81
N ALA A 70 5.12 6.57 -8.96
CA ALA A 70 5.89 6.08 -10.12
C ALA A 70 5.93 4.55 -10.18
N THR A 71 6.13 3.90 -9.03
CA THR A 71 6.19 2.44 -8.94
C THR A 71 4.84 1.80 -9.27
N ILE A 72 3.73 2.35 -8.76
CA ILE A 72 2.40 1.82 -9.03
C ILE A 72 2.02 2.04 -10.49
N LYS A 73 2.30 3.23 -11.06
CA LYS A 73 2.06 3.50 -12.47
C LYS A 73 2.80 2.53 -13.40
N SER A 74 4.01 2.12 -13.03
CA SER A 74 4.84 1.23 -13.86
C SER A 74 4.55 -0.26 -13.65
N LYS A 75 4.34 -0.71 -12.41
CA LYS A 75 4.22 -2.15 -12.08
C LYS A 75 2.80 -2.61 -11.81
N LEU A 76 1.92 -1.72 -11.37
CA LEU A 76 0.58 -2.04 -10.86
C LEU A 76 -0.47 -1.05 -11.39
N PRO A 77 -0.56 -0.84 -12.73
CA PRO A 77 -1.37 0.23 -13.31
C PRO A 77 -2.88 0.10 -13.05
N ASN A 78 -3.33 -1.10 -12.67
CA ASN A 78 -4.73 -1.41 -12.41
C ASN A 78 -5.15 -1.17 -10.95
N ILE A 79 -4.20 -0.84 -10.06
CA ILE A 79 -4.51 -0.55 -8.65
C ILE A 79 -4.87 0.91 -8.50
N LYS A 80 -6.04 1.18 -7.91
CA LYS A 80 -6.43 2.53 -7.48
C LYS A 80 -5.83 2.80 -6.11
N VAL A 81 -5.22 3.98 -5.94
CA VAL A 81 -4.50 4.33 -4.72
C VAL A 81 -4.95 5.70 -4.23
N THR A 82 -5.22 5.79 -2.94
CA THR A 82 -5.44 7.06 -2.23
C THR A 82 -4.20 7.36 -1.39
N TYR A 83 -3.73 8.61 -1.46
CA TYR A 83 -2.49 9.09 -0.85
C TYR A 83 -2.78 10.10 0.26
#